data_AF-A0A0H2QYQ5-F1
#
_entry.id   AF-A0A0H2QYQ5-F1
#
_cell.length_a   1.000
_cell.length_b   1.000
_cell.length_c   1.000
_cell.angle_alpha   90.00
_cell.angle_beta   90.00
_cell.angle_gamma   90.00
#
_symmetry.space_group_name_H-M   'P 1'
#
loop_
_entity.id
_entity.type
_entity.pdbx_description
1 polymer ?
#
loop_
_entity_poly.entity_id
_entity_poly.type
_entity_poly.pdbx_seq_one_letter_code
_entity_poly.pdbx_strand_id
1 'polypeptide(L)'
;STRSTYATGQKSYARFCYLNNILNPDGSILPASRNAILAWVSSLAGSVQPATIKSYITHVRSLHVDADLPFDACESPVVQRVIRGIKKYHGERNRKPKQPITLPILQALLPHLPTENLDLYAACCVAFAGFLRCGE
;
A
#
# COMPACT_ATOMS: atom_id res chain seq x y z
N SER A 1 -9.31 6.68 -13.42
CA SER A 1 -8.67 6.74 -12.10
C SER A 1 -7.80 5.51 -11.77
N THR A 2 -6.93 5.09 -12.70
CA THR A 2 -5.94 4.00 -12.46
C THR A 2 -4.54 4.47 -12.87
N ARG A 3 -4.44 5.21 -14.00
CA ARG A 3 -3.22 5.92 -14.43
C ARG A 3 -2.69 6.95 -13.41
N SER A 4 -3.58 7.67 -12.72
CA SER A 4 -3.18 8.64 -11.69
C SER A 4 -2.53 7.96 -10.48
N THR A 5 -3.03 6.79 -10.06
CA THR A 5 -2.48 6.01 -8.96
C THR A 5 -1.07 5.49 -9.28
N TYR A 6 -0.84 5.09 -10.54
CA TYR A 6 0.48 4.61 -10.99
C TYR A 6 1.52 5.73 -11.09
N ALA A 7 1.10 6.93 -11.48
CA ALA A 7 1.98 8.07 -11.68
C ALA A 7 2.86 8.37 -10.46
N THR A 8 2.37 8.19 -9.23
CA THR A 8 3.17 8.46 -8.02
C THR A 8 4.38 7.53 -7.90
N GLY A 9 4.18 6.22 -8.12
CA GLY A 9 5.28 5.25 -8.05
C GLY A 9 6.27 5.42 -9.20
N GLN A 10 5.75 5.71 -10.40
CA GLN A 10 6.54 5.98 -11.60
C GLN A 10 7.42 7.23 -11.44
N LYS A 11 6.85 8.34 -10.97
CA LYS A 11 7.59 9.58 -10.69
C LYS A 11 8.62 9.38 -9.59
N SER A 12 8.30 8.58 -8.56
CA SER A 12 9.25 8.26 -7.49
C SER A 12 10.50 7.54 -8.03
N TYR A 13 10.31 6.55 -8.91
CA TYR A 13 11.41 5.84 -9.55
C TYR A 13 12.21 6.75 -10.48
N ALA A 14 11.55 7.47 -11.39
CA ALA A 14 12.20 8.38 -12.31
C ALA A 14 13.04 9.44 -11.57
N ARG A 15 12.47 10.06 -10.53
CA ARG A 15 13.18 11.03 -9.69
C ARG A 15 14.41 10.41 -9.04
N PHE A 16 14.31 9.19 -8.53
CA PHE A 16 15.45 8.49 -7.94
C PHE A 16 16.57 8.24 -8.98
N CYS A 17 16.21 7.79 -10.18
CA CYS A 17 17.17 7.59 -11.27
C CYS A 17 17.90 8.88 -11.64
N TYR A 18 17.18 9.98 -11.83
CA TYR A 18 17.79 11.28 -12.17
C TYR A 18 18.68 11.82 -11.05
N LEU A 19 18.25 11.71 -9.78
CA LEU A 19 19.04 12.20 -8.64
C LEU A 19 20.34 11.42 -8.41
N ASN A 20 20.34 10.12 -8.72
CA ASN A 20 21.50 9.25 -8.52
C ASN A 20 22.30 9.00 -9.81
N ASN A 21 21.94 9.70 -10.90
CA ASN A 21 22.53 9.52 -12.23
C ASN A 21 22.54 8.06 -12.71
N ILE A 22 21.49 7.30 -12.39
CA ILE A 22 21.30 5.91 -12.80
C ILE A 22 20.50 5.91 -14.10
N LEU A 23 21.22 6.07 -15.20
CA LEU A 23 20.68 6.07 -16.56
C LEU A 23 21.29 4.91 -17.36
N ASN A 24 20.51 4.39 -18.30
CA ASN A 24 21.00 3.45 -19.30
C ASN A 24 21.96 4.16 -20.28
N PRO A 25 22.75 3.42 -21.07
CA PRO A 25 23.67 4.01 -22.06
C PRO A 25 22.98 4.94 -23.08
N ASP A 26 21.68 4.74 -23.32
CA ASP A 26 20.82 5.56 -24.17
C ASP A 26 20.32 6.86 -23.47
N GLY A 27 20.63 7.05 -22.19
CA GLY A 27 20.12 8.15 -21.36
C GLY A 27 18.71 7.93 -20.81
N SER A 28 18.07 6.81 -21.17
CA SER A 28 16.76 6.40 -20.67
C SER A 28 16.82 5.79 -19.27
N ILE A 29 15.71 5.85 -18.52
CA ILE A 29 15.58 5.18 -17.20
C ILE A 29 15.06 3.73 -17.32
N LEU A 30 14.59 3.35 -18.51
CA LEU A 30 14.07 2.03 -18.83
C LEU A 30 14.94 1.37 -19.92
N PRO A 31 15.12 0.04 -19.91
CA PRO A 31 14.63 -0.89 -18.90
C PRO A 31 15.32 -0.70 -17.54
N ALA A 32 14.56 -0.85 -16.47
CA ALA A 32 15.07 -0.72 -15.11
C ALA A 32 15.98 -1.90 -14.80
N SER A 33 17.26 -1.63 -14.59
CA SER A 33 18.21 -2.65 -14.14
C SER A 33 17.85 -3.17 -12.74
N ARG A 34 18.14 -4.46 -12.47
CA ARG A 34 17.91 -5.07 -11.15
C ARG A 34 18.56 -4.25 -10.03
N ASN A 35 19.79 -3.79 -10.22
CA ASN A 35 20.51 -2.98 -9.25
C ASN A 35 19.83 -1.62 -9.02
N ALA A 36 19.29 -1.00 -10.07
CA ALA A 36 18.57 0.27 -9.96
C ALA A 36 17.30 0.11 -9.13
N ILE A 37 16.53 -0.96 -9.34
CA ILE A 37 15.34 -1.29 -8.53
C ILE A 37 15.73 -1.56 -7.08
N LEU A 38 16.79 -2.34 -6.82
CA LEU A 38 17.23 -2.64 -5.46
C LEU A 38 17.70 -1.40 -4.71
N ALA A 39 18.49 -0.54 -5.35
CA ALA A 39 18.95 0.72 -4.76
C ALA A 39 17.78 1.65 -4.44
N TRP A 40 16.84 1.78 -5.38
CA TRP A 40 15.62 2.58 -5.18
C TRP A 40 14.76 2.04 -4.03
N VAL A 41 14.47 0.74 -4.03
CA VAL A 41 13.69 0.08 -2.96
C VAL A 41 14.35 0.26 -1.60
N SER A 42 15.68 0.18 -1.55
CA SER A 42 16.44 0.42 -0.31
C SER A 42 16.35 1.87 0.15
N SER A 43 16.38 2.83 -0.78
CA SER A 43 16.17 4.26 -0.48
C SER A 43 14.76 4.57 0.06
N LEU A 44 13.77 3.74 -0.22
CA LEU A 44 12.41 3.89 0.30
C LEU A 44 12.22 3.27 1.69
N ALA A 45 13.19 2.48 2.16
CA ALA A 45 13.13 1.82 3.46
C ALA A 45 12.95 2.85 4.59
N GLY A 46 12.07 2.54 5.55
CA GLY A 46 11.75 3.40 6.69
C GLY A 46 10.86 4.60 6.39
N SER A 47 10.84 5.10 5.15
CA SER A 47 10.01 6.23 4.75
C SER A 47 8.66 5.80 4.16
N VAL A 48 8.62 4.65 3.48
CA VAL A 48 7.43 4.13 2.81
C VAL A 48 7.06 2.74 3.33
N GLN A 49 5.76 2.46 3.44
CA GLN A 49 5.28 1.16 3.92
C GLN A 49 5.63 0.03 2.93
N PRO A 50 6.00 -1.17 3.40
CA PRO A 50 6.35 -2.29 2.51
C PRO A 50 5.27 -2.64 1.49
N ALA A 51 3.99 -2.52 1.87
CA ALA A 51 2.85 -2.70 0.95
C ALA A 51 2.85 -1.65 -0.18
N THR A 52 3.14 -0.39 0.14
CA THR A 52 3.24 0.69 -0.84
C THR A 52 4.45 0.50 -1.75
N ILE A 53 5.59 0.04 -1.23
CA ILE A 53 6.78 -0.29 -2.03
C ILE A 53 6.44 -1.36 -3.09
N LYS A 54 5.70 -2.41 -2.72
CA LYS A 54 5.22 -3.43 -3.67
C LYS A 54 4.32 -2.83 -4.76
N SER A 55 3.42 -1.93 -4.37
CA SER A 55 2.58 -1.20 -5.33
C SER A 55 3.44 -0.40 -6.30
N TYR A 56 4.44 0.33 -5.79
CA TYR A 56 5.32 1.16 -6.62
C TYR A 56 6.12 0.33 -7.64
N ILE A 57 6.61 -0.86 -7.26
CA ILE A 57 7.25 -1.78 -8.21
C ILE A 57 6.27 -2.21 -9.30
N THR A 58 5.01 -2.44 -8.96
CA THR A 58 3.96 -2.74 -9.96
C THR A 58 3.73 -1.55 -10.91
N HIS A 59 3.85 -0.31 -10.42
CA HIS A 59 3.71 0.88 -11.25
C HIS A 59 4.90 1.02 -12.23
N VAL A 60 6.11 0.67 -11.79
CA VAL A 60 7.30 0.61 -12.66
C VAL A 60 7.18 -0.54 -13.66
N ARG A 61 6.66 -1.70 -13.25
CA ARG A 61 6.33 -2.79 -14.18
C ARG A 61 5.35 -2.32 -15.25
N SER A 62 4.30 -1.57 -14.89
CA SER A 62 3.37 -1.00 -15.87
C SER A 62 4.11 -0.14 -16.90
N LEU A 63 5.07 0.70 -16.49
CA LEU A 63 5.87 1.48 -17.46
C LEU A 63 6.62 0.60 -18.46
N HIS A 64 7.13 -0.55 -18.03
CA HIS A 64 7.80 -1.48 -18.94
C HIS A 64 6.78 -2.11 -19.89
N VAL A 65 5.60 -2.49 -19.40
CA VAL A 65 4.52 -3.04 -20.23
C VAL A 65 4.03 -2.02 -21.26
N ASP A 66 3.81 -0.76 -20.85
CA ASP A 66 3.40 0.34 -21.73
C ASP A 66 4.46 0.63 -22.81
N ALA A 67 5.74 0.34 -22.56
CA ALA A 67 6.87 0.55 -23.47
C ALA A 67 7.30 -0.72 -24.24
N ASP A 68 6.59 -1.85 -24.07
CA ASP A 68 6.95 -3.17 -24.63
C ASP A 68 8.38 -3.63 -24.25
N LEU A 69 8.79 -3.36 -23.01
CA LEU A 69 10.13 -3.65 -22.47
C LEU A 69 10.12 -4.82 -21.47
N PRO A 70 11.25 -5.54 -21.30
CA PRO A 70 11.36 -6.63 -20.34
C PRO A 70 11.28 -6.12 -18.89
N PHE A 71 10.48 -6.78 -18.06
CA PHE A 71 10.23 -6.41 -16.65
C PHE A 71 10.78 -7.42 -15.62
N ASP A 72 11.68 -8.34 -16.02
CA ASP A 72 12.26 -9.38 -15.14
C ASP A 72 12.87 -8.79 -13.86
N ALA A 73 13.51 -7.62 -13.97
CA ALA A 73 14.10 -6.91 -12.84
C ALA A 73 13.08 -6.54 -11.75
N CYS A 74 11.82 -6.25 -12.12
CA CYS A 74 10.75 -5.92 -11.19
C CYS A 74 10.22 -7.16 -10.44
N GLU A 75 10.27 -8.34 -11.06
CA GLU A 75 9.79 -9.61 -10.50
C GLU A 75 10.89 -10.44 -9.84
N SER A 76 12.13 -9.96 -9.84
CA SER A 76 13.27 -10.67 -9.28
C SER A 76 13.03 -11.10 -7.82
N PRO A 77 13.27 -12.38 -7.47
CA PRO A 77 13.13 -12.88 -6.10
C PRO A 77 13.98 -12.12 -5.08
N VAL A 78 15.09 -11.53 -5.52
CA VAL A 78 15.98 -10.71 -4.68
C VAL A 78 15.27 -9.45 -4.20
N VAL A 79 14.51 -8.78 -5.07
CA VAL A 79 13.71 -7.61 -4.71
C VAL A 79 12.67 -7.97 -3.65
N GLN A 80 12.01 -9.12 -3.80
CA GLN A 80 11.06 -9.62 -2.80
C GLN A 80 11.73 -9.91 -1.45
N ARG A 81 12.96 -10.46 -1.44
CA ARG A 81 13.73 -10.67 -0.18
C ARG A 81 14.07 -9.33 0.48
N VAL A 82 14.48 -8.32 -0.28
CA VAL A 82 14.77 -6.99 0.27
C VAL A 82 13.52 -6.37 0.90
N ILE A 83 12.37 -6.41 0.24
CA ILE A 83 11.11 -5.91 0.82
C ILE A 83 10.75 -6.64 2.11
N ARG A 84 10.95 -7.96 2.17
CA ARG A 84 10.75 -8.75 3.40
C ARG A 84 11.71 -8.32 4.50
N GLY A 85 12.98 -8.03 4.16
CA GLY A 85 13.97 -7.49 5.09
C GLY A 85 13.56 -6.12 5.64
N ILE A 86 13.13 -5.20 4.75
CA ILE A 86 12.62 -3.87 5.13
C ILE A 86 11.42 -4.01 6.07
N LYS A 87 10.47 -4.90 5.74
CA LYS A 87 9.31 -5.19 6.58
C LYS A 87 9.72 -5.71 7.96
N LYS A 88 10.72 -6.60 8.04
CA LYS A 88 11.21 -7.15 9.31
C LYS A 88 11.91 -6.08 10.16
N TYR A 89 12.68 -5.20 9.54
CA TYR A 89 13.49 -4.21 10.25
C TYR A 89 12.68 -2.97 10.68
N HIS A 90 11.83 -2.43 9.80
CA HIS A 90 11.04 -1.22 10.07
C HIS A 90 9.63 -1.49 10.60
N GLY A 91 9.18 -2.75 10.54
CA GLY A 91 7.82 -3.13 10.87
C GLY A 91 6.80 -2.66 9.84
N GLU A 92 5.52 -2.97 10.10
CA GLU A 92 4.39 -2.36 9.40
C GLU A 92 3.75 -1.35 10.34
N ARG A 93 3.35 -0.19 9.80
CA ARG A 93 2.57 0.77 10.58
C ARG A 93 1.28 0.07 10.99
N ASN A 94 1.08 -0.09 12.30
CA ASN A 94 -0.09 -0.74 12.86
C ASN A 94 -1.36 -0.18 12.20
N ARG A 95 -2.07 -1.04 11.45
CA ARG A 95 -3.44 -0.75 11.04
C ARG A 95 -4.19 -0.55 12.35
N LYS A 96 -4.79 0.63 12.55
CA LYS A 96 -5.62 0.88 13.74
C LYS A 96 -6.56 -0.31 13.88
N PRO A 97 -6.48 -1.10 14.97
CA PRO A 97 -7.35 -2.25 15.11
C PRO A 97 -8.79 -1.75 15.03
N LYS A 98 -9.63 -2.40 14.23
CA LYS A 98 -11.07 -2.12 14.23
C LYS A 98 -11.56 -2.46 15.63
N GLN A 99 -11.93 -1.44 16.40
CA GLN A 99 -12.39 -1.65 17.77
C GLN A 99 -13.80 -2.26 17.72
N PRO A 100 -14.12 -3.22 18.61
CA PRO A 100 -15.47 -3.73 18.75
C PRO A 100 -16.40 -2.61 19.25
N ILE A 101 -17.70 -2.72 18.97
CA ILE A 101 -18.70 -1.87 19.61
C ILE A 101 -18.79 -2.32 21.07
N THR A 102 -18.27 -1.51 21.99
CA THR A 102 -18.34 -1.78 23.43
C THR A 102 -19.66 -1.28 23.99
N LEU A 103 -20.08 -1.82 25.14
CA LEU A 103 -21.30 -1.41 25.85
C LEU A 103 -21.43 0.12 26.02
N PRO A 104 -20.39 0.88 26.43
CA PRO A 104 -20.51 2.33 26.54
C PRO A 104 -20.72 3.04 25.19
N ILE A 105 -20.17 2.52 24.09
CA ILE A 105 -20.40 3.06 22.75
C ILE A 105 -21.86 2.81 22.34
N LEU A 106 -22.38 1.60 22.62
CA LEU A 106 -23.77 1.25 22.37
C LEU A 106 -24.72 2.17 23.15
N GLN A 107 -24.49 2.34 24.46
CA GLN A 107 -25.30 3.20 25.32
C GLN A 107 -25.30 4.68 24.88
N ALA A 108 -24.18 5.17 24.33
CA ALA A 108 -24.11 6.52 23.77
C ALA A 108 -24.87 6.67 22.43
N LEU A 109 -24.89 5.62 21.61
CA LEU A 109 -25.56 5.60 20.30
C LEU A 109 -27.09 5.50 20.42
N LEU A 110 -27.58 4.60 21.27
CA LEU A 110 -29.01 4.30 21.41
C LEU A 110 -29.94 5.52 21.56
N PRO A 111 -29.63 6.54 22.38
CA PRO A 111 -30.53 7.71 22.53
C PRO A 111 -30.56 8.66 21.32
N HIS A 112 -29.62 8.53 20.37
CA HIS A 112 -29.55 9.37 19.17
C HIS A 112 -30.13 8.68 17.94
N LEU A 113 -30.58 7.42 18.07
CA LEU A 113 -31.17 6.68 16.97
C LEU A 113 -32.65 7.08 16.81
N PRO A 114 -33.11 7.36 15.58
CA PRO A 114 -34.52 7.64 15.33
C PRO A 114 -35.34 6.39 15.66
N THR A 115 -36.34 6.55 16.52
CA THR A 115 -37.24 5.48 17.00
C THR A 115 -38.03 4.78 15.88
N GLU A 116 -38.06 5.37 14.69
CA GLU A 116 -38.73 4.85 13.50
C GLU A 116 -37.94 3.75 12.78
N ASN A 117 -36.63 3.64 13.04
CA ASN A 117 -35.75 2.63 12.43
C ASN A 117 -35.38 1.53 13.44
N LEU A 118 -36.34 0.67 13.75
CA LEU A 118 -36.17 -0.55 14.57
C LEU A 118 -35.03 -1.44 14.06
N ASP A 119 -34.81 -1.47 12.75
CA ASP A 119 -33.73 -2.23 12.10
C ASP A 119 -32.35 -1.78 12.58
N LEU A 120 -32.17 -0.47 12.79
CA LEU A 120 -30.90 0.11 13.22
C LEU A 120 -30.63 -0.20 14.70
N TYR A 121 -31.68 -0.20 15.52
CA TYR A 121 -31.62 -0.64 16.92
C TYR A 121 -31.25 -2.12 17.02
N ALA A 122 -31.93 -2.98 16.25
CA ALA A 122 -31.64 -4.40 16.19
C ALA A 122 -30.20 -4.67 15.71
N ALA A 123 -29.75 -3.97 14.67
CA ALA A 123 -28.38 -4.07 14.16
C ALA A 123 -27.34 -3.67 15.22
N CYS A 124 -27.57 -2.60 16.00
CA CYS A 124 -26.68 -2.19 17.08
C CYS A 124 -26.60 -3.23 18.22
N CYS A 125 -27.74 -3.80 18.61
CA CYS A 125 -27.82 -4.86 19.63
C CYS A 125 -27.14 -6.15 19.16
N VAL A 126 -27.36 -6.56 17.90
CA VAL A 126 -26.71 -7.72 17.27
C VAL A 126 -25.21 -7.48 17.13
N ALA A 127 -24.78 -6.27 16.76
CA ALA A 127 -23.37 -5.95 16.65
C ALA A 127 -22.64 -6.02 17.99
N PHE A 128 -23.31 -5.61 19.09
CA PHE A 128 -22.77 -5.80 20.44
C PHE A 128 -22.77 -7.27 20.86
N ALA A 129 -23.91 -7.96 20.77
CA ALA A 129 -24.05 -9.35 21.22
C ALA A 129 -23.21 -10.34 20.40
N GLY A 130 -23.02 -10.05 19.11
CA GLY A 130 -22.19 -10.82 18.19
C GLY A 130 -20.73 -10.41 18.16
N PHE A 131 -20.31 -9.42 18.97
CA PHE A 131 -18.95 -8.86 18.96
C PHE A 131 -18.48 -8.43 17.55
N LEU A 132 -19.41 -7.93 16.74
CA LEU A 132 -19.17 -7.58 15.34
C LEU A 132 -18.29 -6.34 15.23
N ARG A 133 -17.45 -6.30 14.21
CA ARG A 133 -16.65 -5.13 13.84
C ARG A 133 -17.35 -4.32 12.76
N CYS A 134 -17.03 -3.04 12.64
CA CYS A 134 -17.53 -2.22 11.54
C CYS A 134 -17.17 -2.84 10.18
N GLY A 135 -18.17 -3.26 9.41
CA GLY A 135 -18.05 -3.87 8.09
C GLY A 135 -18.27 -5.40 8.04
N GLU A 136 -18.69 -6.00 9.16
CA GLU A 136 -19.34 -7.32 9.21
C GLU A 136 -20.87 -7.16 9.16
#